data_AF-A0A3M1CE43-F1
#
_entry.id   AF-A0A3M1CE43-F1
#
_cell.length_a   1.000
_cell.length_b   1.000
_cell.length_c   1.000
_cell.angle_alpha   90.00
_cell.angle_beta   90.00
_cell.angle_gamma   90.00
#
_symmetry.space_group_name_H-M   'P 1'
#
loop_
_entity.id
_entity.type
_entity.pdbx_description
1 polymer ?
#
loop_
_entity_poly.entity_id
_entity_poly.type
_entity_poly.pdbx_seq_one_letter_code
_entity_poly.pdbx_strand_id
1 'polypeptide(L)'
;MFHWLVHLPFAGRVAIAVAALAPAGALMGMMLPLGVRWLHHTNLQPLVAWAWGVNGAASVLGTVLAVALSINLGFGVTQLSASAVYLLAACCLPLASSLIGRRAEA
;
A
#
# COMPACT_ATOMS: atom_id res chain seq x y z
N MET A 1 -7.54 17.01 20.98
CA MET A 1 -7.98 16.90 19.57
C MET A 1 -8.99 15.77 19.32
N PHE A 2 -8.95 14.61 20.01
CA PHE A 2 -9.93 13.51 19.82
C PHE A 2 -11.03 13.34 20.89
N HIS A 3 -11.06 14.16 21.94
CA HIS A 3 -12.06 14.08 23.02
C HIS A 3 -13.54 14.13 22.55
N TRP A 4 -13.87 14.87 21.50
CA TRP A 4 -15.24 14.96 20.98
C TRP A 4 -15.77 13.64 20.39
N LEU A 5 -14.90 12.75 19.92
CA LEU A 5 -15.30 11.43 19.42
C LEU A 5 -15.66 10.45 20.54
N VAL A 6 -15.22 10.69 21.78
CA VAL A 6 -15.50 9.84 22.94
C VAL A 6 -16.96 9.93 23.39
N HIS A 7 -17.71 10.92 22.92
CA HIS A 7 -19.15 11.04 23.19
C HIS A 7 -20.02 10.38 22.11
N LEU A 8 -19.45 10.00 20.95
CA LEU A 8 -20.22 9.26 19.94
C LEU A 8 -20.52 7.83 20.41
N PRO A 9 -21.71 7.28 20.08
CA PRO A 9 -22.00 5.87 20.26
C PRO A 9 -21.00 5.02 19.45
N PHE A 10 -20.75 3.79 19.91
CA PHE A 10 -19.76 2.88 19.32
C PHE A 10 -19.88 2.79 17.78
N ALA A 11 -21.10 2.66 17.27
CA ALA A 11 -21.38 2.58 15.84
C ALA A 11 -20.88 3.81 15.06
N GLY A 12 -20.99 5.01 15.64
CA GLY A 12 -20.52 6.25 15.01
C GLY A 12 -19.00 6.34 14.93
N ARG A 13 -18.28 5.84 15.95
CA ARG A 13 -16.80 5.78 15.91
C ARG A 13 -16.31 4.78 14.88
N VAL A 14 -16.97 3.62 14.78
CA VAL A 14 -16.68 2.61 13.75
C VAL A 14 -16.92 3.18 12.36
N ALA A 15 -18.04 3.87 12.13
CA ALA A 15 -18.34 4.48 10.85
C ALA A 15 -17.27 5.51 10.43
N ILE A 16 -16.82 6.37 11.35
CA ILE A 16 -15.75 7.34 11.08
C ILE A 16 -14.42 6.62 10.77
N ALA A 17 -14.06 5.61 11.56
CA ALA A 17 -12.83 4.84 11.33
C ALA A 17 -12.86 4.13 9.98
N VAL A 18 -13.97 3.49 9.62
CA VAL A 18 -14.17 2.85 8.31
C VAL A 18 -14.10 3.89 7.21
N ALA A 19 -14.81 5.01 7.31
CA ALA A 19 -14.78 6.06 6.29
C ALA A 19 -13.38 6.65 6.08
N ALA A 20 -12.60 6.81 7.15
CA ALA A 20 -11.23 7.29 7.08
C ALA A 20 -10.26 6.26 6.48
N LEU A 21 -10.42 4.98 6.81
CA LEU A 21 -9.51 3.91 6.40
C LEU A 21 -9.87 3.27 5.06
N ALA A 22 -11.15 3.25 4.68
CA ALA A 22 -11.64 2.61 3.46
C ALA A 22 -10.96 3.11 2.18
N PRO A 23 -10.84 4.43 1.90
CA PRO A 23 -10.19 4.89 0.68
C PRO A 23 -8.72 4.49 0.63
N ALA A 24 -8.01 4.63 1.76
CA ALA A 24 -6.62 4.20 1.86
C ALA A 24 -6.49 2.67 1.65
N GLY A 25 -7.30 1.88 2.34
CA GLY A 25 -7.30 0.42 2.22
C GLY A 25 -7.63 -0.08 0.82
N ALA A 26 -8.58 0.57 0.13
CA ALA A 26 -8.91 0.26 -1.26
C ALA A 26 -7.74 0.54 -2.21
N LEU A 27 -7.11 1.72 -2.10
CA LEU A 27 -5.95 2.09 -2.91
C LEU A 27 -4.77 1.13 -2.67
N MET A 28 -4.52 0.81 -1.41
CA MET A 28 -3.47 -0.15 -1.02
C MET A 28 -3.72 -1.54 -1.59
N GLY A 29 -4.97 -2.03 -1.53
CA GLY A 29 -5.35 -3.35 -2.05
C GLY A 29 -5.30 -3.47 -3.58
N MET A 30 -5.42 -2.36 -4.31
CA MET A 30 -5.43 -2.36 -5.78
C MET A 30 -4.04 -2.44 -6.42
N MET A 31 -2.95 -2.15 -5.69
CA MET A 31 -1.61 -2.09 -6.26
C MET A 31 -1.12 -3.42 -6.85
N LEU A 32 -1.32 -4.54 -6.16
CA LEU A 32 -0.92 -5.85 -6.68
C LEU A 32 -1.74 -6.27 -7.91
N PRO A 33 -3.10 -6.20 -7.89
CA PRO A 33 -3.90 -6.45 -9.10
C PRO A 33 -3.48 -5.61 -10.31
N LEU A 34 -3.19 -4.32 -10.11
CA LEU A 34 -2.72 -3.43 -11.17
C LEU A 34 -1.34 -3.85 -11.71
N GLY A 35 -0.40 -4.18 -10.83
CA GLY A 35 0.92 -4.68 -11.21
C GLY A 35 0.86 -5.99 -11.99
N VAL A 36 0.01 -6.93 -11.56
CA VAL A 36 -0.19 -8.21 -12.27
C VAL A 36 -0.81 -7.98 -13.66
N ARG A 37 -1.83 -7.14 -13.78
CA ARG A 37 -2.39 -6.76 -15.09
C ARG A 37 -1.32 -6.15 -16.00
N TRP A 38 -0.46 -5.29 -15.47
CA TRP A 38 0.63 -4.69 -16.21
C TRP A 38 1.69 -5.71 -16.67
N LEU A 39 2.04 -6.69 -15.83
CA LEU A 39 2.92 -7.81 -16.22
C LEU A 39 2.31 -8.65 -17.36
N HIS A 40 1.00 -8.86 -17.34
CA HIS A 40 0.30 -9.52 -18.45
C HIS A 40 0.36 -8.71 -19.75
N HIS A 41 0.17 -7.39 -19.69
CA HIS A 41 0.23 -6.53 -20.88
C HIS A 41 1.64 -6.38 -21.46
N THR A 42 2.69 -6.55 -20.66
CA THR A 42 4.09 -6.40 -21.08
C THR A 42 4.78 -7.73 -21.41
N ASN A 43 4.02 -8.83 -21.51
CA ASN A 43 4.54 -10.18 -21.80
C ASN A 43 5.55 -10.69 -20.74
N LEU A 44 5.40 -10.25 -19.49
CA LEU A 44 6.21 -10.63 -18.33
C LEU A 44 5.42 -11.53 -17.36
N GLN A 45 4.49 -12.35 -17.87
CA GLN A 45 3.67 -13.27 -17.09
C GLN A 45 4.48 -14.21 -16.15
N PRO A 46 5.68 -14.69 -16.51
CA PRO A 46 6.48 -15.51 -15.61
C PRO A 46 6.83 -14.82 -14.28
N LEU A 47 6.83 -13.48 -14.23
CA LEU A 47 7.12 -12.72 -13.01
C LEU A 47 5.94 -12.66 -12.02
N VAL A 48 4.73 -13.09 -12.41
CA VAL A 48 3.54 -13.01 -11.55
C VAL A 48 3.71 -13.82 -10.26
N ALA A 49 4.31 -15.01 -10.34
CA ALA A 49 4.61 -15.83 -9.15
C ALA A 49 5.60 -15.12 -8.21
N TRP A 50 6.58 -14.42 -8.78
CA TRP A 50 7.55 -13.64 -8.00
C TRP A 50 6.89 -12.42 -7.34
N ALA A 51 6.00 -11.72 -8.04
CA ALA A 51 5.23 -10.61 -7.48
C ALA A 51 4.39 -11.03 -6.27
N TRP A 52 3.75 -12.21 -6.33
CA TRP A 52 3.05 -12.80 -5.19
C TRP A 52 4.00 -13.15 -4.03
N GLY A 53 5.15 -13.76 -4.34
CA GLY A 53 6.16 -14.08 -3.33
C GLY A 53 6.67 -12.85 -2.58
N VAL A 54 6.98 -11.77 -3.31
CA VAL A 54 7.41 -10.50 -2.72
C VAL A 54 6.31 -9.86 -1.89
N ASN A 55 5.05 -9.88 -2.34
CA ASN A 55 3.93 -9.38 -1.55
C ASN A 55 3.79 -10.12 -0.21
N GLY A 56 3.93 -11.45 -0.22
CA GLY A 56 3.92 -12.26 1.00
C GLY A 56 5.05 -11.88 1.96
N ALA A 57 6.28 -11.84 1.46
CA ALA A 57 7.46 -11.47 2.26
C ALA A 57 7.36 -10.04 2.82
N ALA A 58 6.93 -9.08 1.99
CA ALA A 58 6.75 -7.69 2.38
C ALA A 58 5.64 -7.53 3.43
N SER A 59 4.59 -8.35 3.40
CA SER A 59 3.54 -8.33 4.43
C SER A 59 4.07 -8.78 5.79
N VAL A 60 4.90 -9.82 5.83
CA VAL A 60 5.55 -10.28 7.08
C VAL A 60 6.52 -9.24 7.60
N LEU A 61 7.42 -8.73 6.75
CA LEU A 61 8.40 -7.72 7.16
C LEU A 61 7.73 -6.40 7.55
N GLY A 62 6.76 -5.96 6.76
CA GLY A 62 6.03 -4.71 6.97
C GLY A 62 5.24 -4.69 8.27
N THR A 63 4.60 -5.81 8.64
CA THR A 63 3.90 -5.90 9.92
C THR A 63 4.86 -5.84 11.10
N VAL A 64 5.98 -6.57 11.07
CA VAL A 64 7.01 -6.52 12.12
C VAL A 64 7.62 -5.12 12.24
N LEU A 65 7.95 -4.48 11.11
CA LEU A 65 8.49 -3.12 11.08
C LEU A 65 7.49 -2.09 11.58
N ALA A 66 6.21 -2.18 11.19
CA ALA A 66 5.18 -1.27 11.66
C ALA A 66 4.98 -1.37 13.17
N VAL A 67 4.95 -2.60 13.72
CA VAL A 67 4.88 -2.80 15.18
C VAL A 67 6.12 -2.21 15.86
N ALA A 68 7.32 -2.51 15.37
CA ALA A 68 8.57 -1.99 15.94
C ALA A 68 8.61 -0.45 15.92
N LEU A 69 8.25 0.18 14.80
CA LEU A 69 8.17 1.63 14.67
C LEU A 69 7.10 2.21 15.61
N SER A 70 5.95 1.57 15.74
CA SER A 70 4.86 2.08 16.57
C SER A 70 5.21 2.10 18.06
N ILE A 71 5.96 1.09 18.52
CA ILE A 71 6.41 0.99 19.92
C ILE A 71 7.55 1.97 20.21
N ASN A 72 8.50 2.11 19.29
CA ASN A 72 9.72 2.91 19.55
C ASN A 72 9.57 4.39 19.20
N LEU A 73 8.84 4.72 18.13
CA LEU A 73 8.74 6.08 17.58
C LEU A 73 7.29 6.60 17.56
N GLY A 74 6.32 5.76 17.94
CA GLY A 74 4.90 6.11 17.99
C GLY A 74 4.15 5.89 16.68
N PHE A 75 2.81 5.94 16.78
CA PHE A 75 1.91 5.73 15.64
C PHE A 75 2.05 6.79 14.54
N GLY A 76 2.33 8.04 14.89
CA GLY A 76 2.45 9.12 13.91
C GLY A 76 3.58 8.90 12.90
N VAL A 77 4.78 8.56 13.40
CA VAL A 77 5.95 8.25 12.55
C VAL A 77 5.69 6.99 11.72
N THR A 78 5.07 5.98 12.31
CA THR A 78 4.70 4.73 11.63
C THR A 78 3.74 4.97 10.46
N GLN A 79 2.74 5.83 10.67
CA GLN A 79 1.77 6.17 9.62
C GLN A 79 2.41 6.97 8.49
N LEU A 80 3.30 7.92 8.81
CA LEU A 80 4.04 8.71 7.82
C LEU A 80 5.00 7.84 7.00
N SER A 81 5.73 6.93 7.64
CA SER A 81 6.64 6.02 6.92
C SER A 81 5.87 5.07 6.00
N ALA A 82 4.77 4.48 6.47
CA ALA A 82 3.89 3.65 5.64
C ALA A 82 3.33 4.43 4.44
N SER A 83 2.89 5.67 4.67
CA SER A 83 2.41 6.55 3.60
C SER A 83 3.50 6.87 2.58
N ALA A 84 4.72 7.17 3.03
CA ALA A 84 5.86 7.46 2.15
C ALA A 84 6.22 6.26 1.27
N VAL A 85 6.26 5.04 1.83
CA VAL A 85 6.51 3.80 1.06
C VAL A 85 5.44 3.59 -0.02
N TYR A 86 4.16 3.81 0.31
CA TYR A 86 3.08 3.69 -0.65
C TYR A 86 3.15 4.75 -1.77
N LEU A 87 3.51 6.00 -1.45
CA LEU A 87 3.71 7.05 -2.45
C LEU A 87 4.88 6.72 -3.39
N LEU A 88 5.99 6.22 -2.85
CA LEU A 88 7.13 5.77 -3.66
C LEU A 88 6.73 4.67 -4.63
N ALA A 89 5.95 3.69 -4.18
CA ALA A 89 5.47 2.61 -5.03
C ALA A 89 4.51 3.11 -6.13
N ALA A 90 3.63 4.06 -5.81
CA ALA A 90 2.74 4.70 -6.78
C ALA A 90 3.52 5.48 -7.85
N CYS A 91 4.64 6.12 -7.50
CA CYS A 91 5.52 6.81 -8.46
C CYS A 91 6.35 5.85 -9.33
N CYS A 92 6.77 4.70 -8.80
CA CYS A 92 7.58 3.73 -9.54
C CYS A 92 6.81 3.00 -10.65
N LEU A 93 5.51 2.73 -10.46
CA LEU A 93 4.68 2.01 -11.44
C LEU A 93 4.61 2.70 -12.82
N PRO A 94 4.27 4.01 -12.90
CA PRO A 94 4.29 4.76 -14.16
C PRO A 94 5.70 4.81 -14.78
N LEU A 95 6.73 4.96 -13.97
CA LEU A 95 8.13 5.02 -14.42
C LEU A 95 8.60 3.70 -15.05
N ALA A 96 8.26 2.57 -14.44
CA ALA A 96 8.53 1.26 -15.01
C ALA A 96 7.78 1.06 -16.34
N SER A 97 6.53 1.52 -16.42
CA SER A 97 5.73 1.42 -17.64
C SER A 97 6.32 2.21 -18.81
N SER A 98 6.85 3.41 -18.57
CA SER A 98 7.45 4.26 -19.61
C SER A 98 8.80 3.72 -20.11
N LEU A 99 9.60 3.14 -19.22
CA LEU A 99 10.91 2.55 -19.58
C LEU A 99 10.76 1.29 -20.45
N ILE A 100 9.76 0.46 -20.17
CA ILE A 100 9.50 -0.76 -20.95
C ILE A 100 8.83 -0.44 -22.27
N GLY A 101 7.92 0.54 -22.32
CA GLY A 101 7.38 1.04 -23.59
C GLY A 101 8.48 1.50 -24.55
N ARG A 102 9.47 2.27 -24.06
CA ARG A 102 10.63 2.71 -24.85
C ARG A 102 11.53 1.57 -25.33
N ARG A 103 11.59 0.44 -24.62
CA ARG A 103 12.37 -0.74 -25.03
C ARG A 103 11.68 -1.59 -26.09
N ALA A 104 10.35 -1.51 -26.20
CA ALA A 104 9.62 -2.22 -27.23
C ALA A 104 9.68 -1.53 -28.61
N GLU A 105 10.03 -0.24 -28.64
CA GLU A 105 10.15 0.58 -29.86
C GLU A 105 11.58 0.62 -30.45
N ALA A 106 12.58 0.10 -29.74
CA ALA A 106 14.00 0.07 -30.13
C ALA A 106 14.42 -1.32 -30.62
#